data_AF-A0A932X673-F1
#
_entry.id   AF-A0A932X673-F1
#
_cell.length_a   1.000
_cell.length_b   1.000
_cell.length_c   1.000
_cell.angle_alpha   90.00
_cell.angle_beta   90.00
_cell.angle_gamma   90.00
#
_symmetry.space_group_name_H-M   'P 1'
#
loop_
_entity.id
_entity.type
_entity.pdbx_description
1 polymer ?
#
loop_
_entity_poly.entity_id
_entity_poly.type
_entity_poly.pdbx_seq_one_letter_code
_entity_poly.pdbx_strand_id
1 'polypeptide(L)'
;MALTLATYRGKVSDQSDTVVLEEGAALPPGTEVLVTPVGQVPPRRGSPAAVLRALQAGPEVTAEDVEELLRAIHESQSDVDWQGPFAAQETEDGGERLP
;
A
#
# COMPACT_ATOMS: atom_id res chain seq x y z
N MET A 1 -27.15 -15.90 41.77
CA MET A 1 -26.34 -14.67 41.69
C MET A 1 -26.16 -14.33 40.22
N ALA A 2 -26.57 -13.13 39.80
CA ALA A 2 -26.41 -12.70 38.41
C ALA A 2 -24.93 -12.39 38.15
N LEU A 3 -24.35 -13.03 37.13
CA LEU A 3 -23.04 -12.67 36.59
C LEU A 3 -23.21 -11.38 35.78
N THR A 4 -22.99 -10.24 36.42
CA THR A 4 -22.82 -8.97 35.71
C THR A 4 -21.52 -9.04 34.94
N LEU A 5 -21.59 -9.12 33.61
CA LEU A 5 -20.44 -9.00 32.72
C LEU A 5 -19.94 -7.55 32.73
N ALA A 6 -19.16 -7.20 33.75
CA ALA A 6 -18.41 -5.96 33.77
C ALA A 6 -17.34 -6.04 32.67
N THR A 7 -17.39 -5.11 31.72
CA THR A 7 -16.37 -4.99 30.68
C THR A 7 -15.34 -3.97 31.16
N TYR A 8 -14.08 -4.39 31.25
CA TYR A 8 -12.97 -3.54 31.66
C TYR A 8 -12.13 -3.16 30.45
N ARG A 9 -11.65 -1.93 30.41
CA ARG A 9 -10.76 -1.43 29.36
C ARG A 9 -9.39 -1.13 29.96
N GLY A 10 -8.36 -1.45 29.20
CA GLY A 10 -6.98 -1.26 29.61
C GLY A 10 -6.01 -1.41 28.45
N LYS A 11 -4.75 -1.12 28.71
CA LYS A 11 -3.64 -1.26 27.77
C LYS A 11 -2.57 -2.18 28.35
N VAL A 12 -1.94 -2.98 27.51
CA VAL A 12 -0.72 -3.69 27.87
C VAL A 12 0.42 -2.69 27.82
N SER A 13 1.25 -2.62 28.85
CA SER A 13 2.41 -1.74 28.87
C SER A 13 3.45 -2.20 27.85
N ASP A 14 4.00 -1.27 27.06
CA ASP A 14 5.05 -1.59 26.08
C ASP A 14 6.37 -2.02 26.74
N GLN A 15 6.52 -1.75 28.04
CA GLN A 15 7.76 -1.95 28.80
C GLN A 15 7.67 -3.12 29.79
N SER A 16 6.47 -3.66 30.02
CA SER A 16 6.25 -4.74 30.97
C SER A 16 5.02 -5.56 30.58
N ASP A 17 4.98 -6.84 30.93
CA ASP A 17 3.81 -7.72 30.72
C ASP A 17 2.62 -7.37 31.66
N THR A 18 2.52 -6.11 32.06
CA THR A 18 1.50 -5.61 32.98
C THR A 18 0.34 -4.99 32.19
N VAL A 19 -0.88 -5.38 32.53
CA VAL A 19 -2.11 -4.75 32.04
C VAL A 19 -2.47 -3.56 32.93
N VAL A 20 -2.51 -2.36 32.35
CA VAL A 20 -2.93 -1.14 33.02
C VAL A 20 -4.38 -0.85 32.66
N LEU A 21 -5.27 -0.90 33.64
CA LEU A 21 -6.69 -0.60 33.47
C LEU A 21 -6.95 0.92 33.45
N GLU A 22 -8.01 1.33 32.75
CA GLU A 22 -8.48 2.72 32.77
C GLU A 22 -9.01 3.13 34.17
N GLU A 23 -9.05 4.43 34.43
CA GLU A 23 -9.35 4.97 35.76
C GLU A 23 -10.76 4.54 36.26
N GLY A 24 -10.84 4.05 37.51
CA GLY A 24 -12.08 3.53 38.11
C GLY A 24 -12.32 2.03 37.90
N ALA A 25 -11.53 1.34 37.08
CA ALA A 25 -11.55 -0.10 36.96
C ALA A 25 -10.63 -0.77 38.00
N ALA A 26 -11.22 -1.37 39.02
CA ALA A 26 -10.51 -2.20 40.00
C ALA A 26 -10.97 -3.66 39.91
N LEU A 27 -10.01 -4.57 39.73
CA LEU A 27 -10.24 -6.01 39.82
C LEU A 27 -9.87 -6.49 41.23
N PRO A 28 -10.69 -7.34 41.87
CA PRO A 28 -10.33 -7.96 43.13
C PRO A 28 -9.03 -8.76 43.02
N PRO A 29 -8.21 -8.83 44.10
CA PRO A 29 -7.04 -9.70 44.13
C PRO A 29 -7.42 -11.15 43.81
N GLY A 30 -6.62 -11.82 42.97
CA GLY A 30 -6.87 -13.19 42.53
C GLY A 30 -7.78 -13.33 41.31
N THR A 31 -8.21 -12.22 40.69
CA THR A 31 -8.96 -12.27 39.43
C THR A 31 -8.06 -12.70 38.28
N GLU A 32 -8.41 -13.80 37.61
CA GLU A 32 -7.74 -14.22 36.37
C GLU A 32 -8.22 -13.36 35.19
N VAL A 33 -7.29 -12.89 34.37
CA VAL A 33 -7.57 -12.06 33.19
C VAL A 33 -7.00 -12.74 31.95
N LEU A 34 -7.87 -13.03 30.98
CA LEU A 34 -7.47 -13.52 29.67
C LEU A 34 -7.32 -12.35 28.71
N VAL A 35 -6.09 -12.05 28.30
CA VAL A 35 -5.82 -11.02 27.29
C VAL A 35 -5.90 -11.64 25.90
N THR A 36 -6.87 -11.20 25.09
CA THR A 36 -6.98 -11.63 23.69
C THR A 36 -6.47 -10.51 22.78
N PRO A 37 -5.37 -10.71 22.04
CA PRO A 37 -4.86 -9.71 21.10
C PRO A 37 -5.90 -9.43 20.00
N VAL A 38 -6.41 -8.20 19.96
CA VAL A 38 -7.37 -7.75 18.91
C VAL A 38 -6.72 -7.49 17.55
N GLY A 39 -5.39 -7.52 17.45
CA GLY A 39 -4.64 -7.23 16.22
C GLY A 39 -4.22 -8.43 15.38
N GLN A 40 -4.49 -9.67 15.82
CA GLN A 40 -4.09 -10.87 15.08
C GLN A 40 -5.18 -11.42 14.14
N VAL A 41 -6.36 -10.80 14.10
CA VAL A 41 -7.33 -11.13 13.06
C VAL A 41 -6.77 -10.60 11.74
N PRO A 42 -6.46 -11.47 10.75
CA PRO A 42 -6.01 -10.99 9.45
C PRO A 42 -7.05 -10.00 8.92
N PRO A 43 -6.61 -8.82 8.46
CA PRO A 43 -7.54 -7.78 8.06
C PRO A 43 -8.47 -8.35 6.98
N ARG A 44 -9.78 -8.12 7.13
CA ARG A 44 -10.76 -8.58 6.14
C ARG A 44 -10.32 -8.09 4.76
N ARG A 45 -10.46 -8.93 3.74
CA ARG A 45 -10.12 -8.57 2.34
C ARG A 45 -10.81 -7.26 1.98
N GLY A 46 -10.03 -6.29 1.48
CA GLY A 46 -10.53 -4.96 1.12
C GLY A 46 -10.68 -3.96 2.27
N SER A 47 -10.35 -4.32 3.51
CA SER A 47 -10.28 -3.34 4.60
C SER A 47 -9.10 -2.38 4.43
N PRO A 48 -9.18 -1.14 4.94
CA PRO A 48 -8.07 -0.20 4.92
C PRO A 48 -6.77 -0.77 5.48
N ALA A 49 -6.86 -1.56 6.56
CA ALA A 49 -5.71 -2.25 7.15
C ALA A 49 -5.09 -3.31 6.21
N ALA A 50 -5.89 -3.99 5.38
CA ALA A 50 -5.38 -4.93 4.38
C ALA A 50 -4.64 -4.17 3.26
N VAL A 51 -5.16 -3.03 2.83
CA VAL A 51 -4.53 -2.18 1.81
C VAL A 51 -3.19 -1.64 2.31
N LEU A 52 -3.14 -1.13 3.55
CA LEU A 52 -1.89 -0.62 4.14
C LEU A 52 -0.84 -1.72 4.29
N ARG A 53 -1.22 -2.92 4.73
CA ARG A 53 -0.29 -4.06 4.75
C ARG A 53 0.20 -4.45 3.36
N ALA A 54 -0.68 -4.44 2.35
CA ALA A 54 -0.27 -4.77 0.99
C ALA A 54 0.72 -3.74 0.43
N LEU A 55 0.55 -2.45 0.75
CA LEU A 55 1.50 -1.40 0.38
C LEU A 55 2.85 -1.58 1.09
N GLN A 56 2.85 -1.98 2.36
CA GLN A 56 4.07 -2.27 3.12
C GLN A 56 4.79 -3.54 2.64
N ALA A 57 4.05 -4.49 2.07
CA ALA A 57 4.58 -5.74 1.54
C ALA A 57 4.91 -5.67 0.04
N GLY A 58 4.97 -4.47 -0.54
CA GLY A 58 5.40 -4.28 -1.93
C GLY A 58 6.80 -4.86 -2.16
N PRO A 59 7.13 -5.27 -3.40
CA PRO A 59 8.47 -5.76 -3.70
C PRO A 59 9.48 -4.67 -3.37
N GLU A 60 10.53 -5.04 -2.64
CA GLU A 60 11.66 -4.16 -2.38
C GLU A 60 12.37 -3.93 -3.73
N VAL A 61 12.38 -2.68 -4.19
CA VAL A 61 13.09 -2.29 -5.41
C VAL A 61 14.50 -1.87 -5.00
N THR A 62 15.49 -2.61 -5.48
CA THR A 62 16.89 -2.29 -5.26
C THR A 62 17.38 -1.25 -6.28
N ALA A 63 18.53 -0.63 -6.03
CA ALA A 63 19.15 0.26 -7.00
C ALA A 63 19.54 -0.47 -8.29
N GLU A 64 19.94 -1.75 -8.19
CA GLU A 64 20.30 -2.60 -9.33
C GLU A 64 19.09 -2.85 -10.24
N ASP A 65 17.91 -3.10 -9.68
CA ASP A 65 16.67 -3.26 -10.45
C ASP A 65 16.33 -1.99 -11.26
N VAL A 66 16.61 -0.82 -10.69
CA VAL A 66 16.42 0.47 -11.37
C VAL A 66 17.41 0.64 -12.52
N GLU A 67 18.67 0.29 -12.31
CA GLU A 67 19.70 0.35 -13.34
C GLU A 67 19.42 -0.61 -14.49
N GLU A 68 18.97 -1.83 -14.20
CA GLU A 68 18.57 -2.80 -15.21
C GLU A 68 17.37 -2.30 -16.04
N LEU A 69 16.35 -1.74 -15.38
CA LEU A 69 15.20 -1.15 -16.06
C LEU A 69 15.63 0.00 -16.97
N LEU A 70 16.48 0.90 -16.49
CA LEU A 70 16.98 2.02 -17.29
C LEU A 70 17.80 1.53 -18.48
N ARG A 71 18.65 0.52 -18.30
CA ARG A 71 19.39 -0.10 -19.40
C ARG A 71 18.43 -0.67 -20.45
N ALA A 72 17.43 -1.43 -20.03
CA ALA A 72 16.44 -2.03 -20.94
C ALA A 72 15.66 -0.95 -21.72
N ILE A 73 15.29 0.16 -21.08
CA ILE A 73 14.66 1.30 -21.76
C ILE A 73 15.59 1.85 -22.85
N HIS A 74 16.87 2.10 -22.54
CA HIS A 74 17.81 2.63 -23.52
C HIS A 74 18.06 1.66 -24.68
N GLU A 75 18.18 0.36 -24.40
CA GLU A 75 18.34 -0.67 -25.43
C GLU A 75 17.10 -0.82 -26.32
N SER A 76 15.91 -0.59 -25.76
CA SER A 76 14.63 -0.68 -26.47
C SER A 76 14.27 0.58 -27.27
N GLN A 77 15.03 1.67 -27.14
CA GLN A 77 14.85 2.87 -27.95
C GLN A 77 15.38 2.61 -29.37
N SER A 78 14.53 2.00 -30.21
CA SER A 78 14.69 2.01 -31.65
C SER A 78 14.07 3.28 -32.24
N ASP A 79 14.71 3.89 -33.23
CA ASP A 79 14.11 4.95 -34.02
C ASP A 79 12.77 4.46 -34.59
N VAL A 80 11.69 5.10 -34.17
CA VAL A 80 10.36 4.79 -34.67
C VAL A 80 10.27 5.33 -36.10
N ASP A 81 10.56 4.48 -37.09
CA ASP A 81 10.31 4.74 -38.51
C ASP A 81 8.81 4.61 -38.81
N TRP A 82 7.99 5.39 -38.11
CA TRP A 82 6.57 5.46 -38.38
C TRP A 82 6.35 6.29 -39.64
N GLN A 83 6.33 5.60 -40.77
CA GLN A 83 5.79 6.14 -42.01
C GLN A 83 4.26 6.10 -41.92
N GLY A 84 3.70 7.13 -41.29
CA GLY A 84 2.26 7.30 -41.21
C GLY A 84 1.60 7.34 -42.59
N PRO A 85 0.35 6.86 -42.73
CA PRO A 85 -0.37 6.87 -44.01
C PRO A 85 -0.66 8.28 -44.55
N PHE A 86 -0.28 9.34 -43.82
CA PHE A 86 -0.43 10.74 -44.20
C PHE A 86 0.89 11.44 -44.53
N ALA A 87 2.04 10.74 -44.45
CA ALA A 87 3.36 11.35 -44.66
C ALA A 87 3.67 11.69 -46.13
N ALA A 88 2.87 11.20 -47.09
CA ALA A 88 3.13 11.32 -48.52
C ALA A 88 2.22 12.33 -49.26
N GLN A 89 1.76 13.41 -48.61
CA GLN A 89 1.01 14.48 -49.27
C GLN A 89 1.66 15.86 -49.13
N GLU A 90 2.94 15.96 -49.50
CA GLU A 90 3.52 17.24 -49.91
C GLU A 90 4.20 17.06 -51.26
N THR A 91 3.43 16.98 -52.33
CA THR A 91 3.92 17.35 -53.65
C THR A 91 2.74 17.62 -54.59
N GLU A 92 2.84 18.77 -55.26
CA GLU A 92 2.13 19.14 -56.49
C GLU A 92 0.69 19.66 -56.33
N ASP A 93 0.56 20.98 -56.10
CA ASP A 93 -0.35 21.73 -56.96
C ASP A 93 0.39 22.95 -57.53
N GLY A 94 0.62 22.87 -58.84
CA GLY A 94 1.24 23.90 -59.65
C GLY A 94 0.24 25.03 -59.89
N GLY A 95 0.60 26.23 -59.45
CA GLY A 95 -0.13 27.45 -59.79
C GLY A 95 0.82 28.49 -60.35
N GLU A 96 1.19 28.36 -61.63
CA GLU A 96 1.64 29.51 -62.42
C GLU A 96 0.60 30.64 -62.29
N ARG A 97 1.09 31.86 -62.01
CA ARG A 97 0.66 33.08 -62.70
C ARG A 97 1.71 34.17 -62.53
N LEU A 98 2.41 34.45 -63.62
CA LEU A 98 2.98 35.76 -63.97
C LEU A 98 1.84 36.80 -64.12
N PRO A 99 2.11 38.13 -64.12
CA PRO A 99 3.39 38.84 -64.06
C PRO A 99 3.68 39.57 -62.74
#